data_AF-A0A552ZN98-F1
#
_entry.id   AF-A0A552ZN98-F1
#
_cell.length_a   1.000
_cell.length_b   1.000
_cell.length_c   1.000
_cell.angle_alpha   90.00
_cell.angle_beta   90.00
_cell.angle_gamma   90.00
#
_symmetry.space_group_name_H-M   'P 1'
#
loop_
_entity.id
_entity.type
_entity.pdbx_description
1 polymer ?
#
loop_
_entity_poly.entity_id
_entity_poly.type
_entity_poly.pdbx_seq_one_letter_code
_entity_poly.pdbx_strand_id
1 'polypeptide(L)'
;MDDIAAEGENDPPYWSKLRHIGVHQGAVDLRPELSDLGLDEVYRVCDRAWAYSRSDFEPSGLVDIRTSQWRETCALAGSMAESLMLSGATYLEAVWHRAAIAAGTEPAGMAIAQRYLSDNAIDTAVSVGHRLVNFVARVARTVPQTRERFTSHDRLQALGDGYFPFITEDRDAWLSLNSGTVRMLRAAVPECHGDSLAALDALVTSTAWQALCQVRGENFHRWRKEHESVVGIDRDSGRTNNIYDHAGNVIGRDFHAGLRRHTAADGMTAKTTETAGAGVRRLAVAVDAVITDTLAQLPTLSGGFILEIDEHGHTRRMSMPLL
;
A
#
# COMPACT_ATOMS: atom_id res chain seq x y z
N MET A 1 38.87 9.92 -30.69
CA MET A 1 38.84 8.45 -30.67
C MET A 1 38.93 8.09 -29.20
N ASP A 2 37.84 8.36 -28.50
CA ASP A 2 37.63 7.98 -27.11
C ASP A 2 36.30 7.24 -27.11
N ASP A 3 36.39 5.94 -26.82
CA ASP A 3 35.27 5.04 -26.64
C ASP A 3 34.41 5.56 -25.49
N ILE A 4 33.28 6.17 -25.82
CA ILE A 4 32.14 6.19 -24.89
C ILE A 4 31.58 4.78 -24.92
N ALA A 5 32.09 3.96 -24.00
CA ALA A 5 31.54 2.64 -23.73
C ALA A 5 30.03 2.78 -23.53
N ALA A 6 29.27 2.08 -24.37
CA ALA A 6 27.85 1.89 -24.21
C ALA A 6 27.62 1.12 -22.89
N GLU A 7 27.33 1.85 -21.82
CA GLU A 7 26.83 1.27 -20.58
C GLU A 7 25.43 0.70 -20.84
N GLY A 8 25.37 -0.62 -21.00
CA GLY A 8 24.34 -1.47 -20.42
C GLY A 8 22.94 -1.39 -21.03
N GLU A 9 22.76 -1.94 -22.24
CA GLU A 9 21.44 -2.26 -22.82
C GLU A 9 20.71 -3.42 -22.10
N ASN A 10 21.17 -3.82 -20.90
CA ASN A 10 20.66 -4.98 -20.15
C ASN A 10 20.49 -4.74 -18.63
N ASP A 11 20.65 -3.51 -18.14
CA ASP A 11 20.41 -3.26 -16.71
C ASP A 11 18.90 -3.32 -16.44
N PRO A 12 18.42 -4.22 -15.56
CA PRO A 12 16.99 -4.35 -15.31
C PRO A 12 16.49 -3.01 -14.74
N PRO A 13 15.26 -2.60 -15.11
CA PRO A 13 14.81 -1.24 -14.84
C PRO A 13 14.83 -0.97 -13.32
N TYR A 14 15.24 0.22 -12.88
CA TYR A 14 15.54 0.52 -11.46
C TYR A 14 14.43 0.11 -10.47
N TRP A 15 13.17 0.09 -10.88
CA TRP A 15 12.05 -0.34 -10.05
C TRP A 15 12.06 -1.85 -9.76
N SER A 16 12.62 -2.69 -10.63
CA SER A 16 12.78 -4.12 -10.34
C SER A 16 13.73 -4.33 -9.16
N LYS A 17 14.64 -3.37 -8.90
CA LYS A 17 15.51 -3.34 -7.71
C LYS A 17 14.71 -3.15 -6.41
N LEU A 18 13.46 -2.68 -6.46
CA LEU A 18 12.55 -2.65 -5.29
C LEU A 18 12.11 -4.05 -4.86
N ARG A 19 12.08 -5.02 -5.80
CA ARG A 19 11.94 -6.43 -5.46
C ARG A 19 13.14 -6.97 -4.69
N HIS A 20 14.26 -6.23 -4.62
CA HIS A 20 15.57 -6.68 -4.15
C HIS A 20 16.03 -6.02 -2.83
N ILE A 21 15.12 -5.68 -1.92
CA ILE A 21 15.49 -5.17 -0.57
C ILE A 21 15.80 -6.36 0.38
N GLY A 22 16.90 -6.32 1.13
CA GLY A 22 17.18 -7.34 2.17
C GLY A 22 17.32 -8.78 1.63
N VAL A 23 16.51 -9.71 2.13
CA VAL A 23 16.49 -11.17 1.80
C VAL A 23 16.36 -11.48 0.29
N HIS A 24 15.99 -10.48 -0.50
CA HIS A 24 15.84 -10.59 -1.94
C HIS A 24 17.17 -10.47 -2.72
N GLN A 25 18.31 -10.27 -2.04
CA GLN A 25 19.65 -10.33 -2.65
C GLN A 25 20.41 -11.59 -2.21
N GLY A 26 20.87 -12.37 -3.19
CA GLY A 26 21.69 -13.57 -2.95
C GLY A 26 20.89 -14.83 -2.61
N ALA A 27 21.61 -15.93 -2.42
CA ALA A 27 21.06 -17.15 -1.84
C ALA A 27 21.05 -16.97 -0.32
N VAL A 28 19.88 -16.70 0.24
CA VAL A 28 19.68 -16.61 1.69
C VAL A 28 18.94 -17.88 2.11
N ASP A 29 19.55 -18.66 3.00
CA ASP A 29 18.93 -19.86 3.54
C ASP A 29 17.57 -19.52 4.18
N LEU A 30 16.62 -20.47 4.07
CA LEU A 30 15.27 -20.37 4.62
C LEU A 30 14.40 -19.24 4.01
N ARG A 31 14.82 -18.63 2.90
CA ARG A 31 13.97 -17.67 2.17
C ARG A 31 12.71 -18.38 1.63
N PRO A 32 11.50 -17.88 1.95
CA PRO A 32 10.27 -18.40 1.36
C PRO A 32 10.22 -18.12 -0.15
N GLU A 33 9.63 -19.03 -0.91
CA GLU A 33 9.32 -18.77 -2.31
C GLU A 33 8.16 -17.75 -2.42
N LEU A 34 8.22 -16.88 -3.42
CA LEU A 34 7.21 -15.83 -3.61
C LEU A 34 5.82 -16.45 -3.85
N SER A 35 5.74 -17.54 -4.61
CA SER A 35 4.51 -18.25 -4.91
C SER A 35 3.85 -18.84 -3.66
N ASP A 36 4.65 -19.31 -2.69
CA ASP A 36 4.12 -19.88 -1.44
C ASP A 36 3.41 -18.81 -0.59
N LEU A 37 3.79 -17.55 -0.78
CA LEU A 37 3.19 -16.40 -0.10
C LEU A 37 2.15 -15.67 -0.96
N GLY A 38 1.96 -16.09 -2.22
CA GLY A 38 1.13 -15.39 -3.22
C GLY A 38 1.65 -14.00 -3.57
N LEU A 39 2.96 -13.77 -3.45
CA LEU A 39 3.62 -12.50 -3.78
C LEU A 39 4.02 -12.38 -5.25
N ASP A 40 4.10 -13.50 -5.96
CA ASP A 40 4.23 -13.54 -7.41
C ASP A 40 3.08 -12.79 -8.10
N GLU A 41 1.85 -13.04 -7.68
CA GLU A 41 0.66 -12.36 -8.19
C GLU A 41 0.64 -10.87 -7.80
N VAL A 42 1.07 -10.55 -6.56
CA VAL A 42 1.19 -9.15 -6.12
C VAL A 42 2.17 -8.39 -7.01
N TYR A 43 3.32 -8.99 -7.32
CA TYR A 43 4.33 -8.35 -8.16
C TYR A 43 3.90 -8.25 -9.63
N ARG A 44 3.16 -9.24 -10.16
CA ARG A 44 2.52 -9.13 -11.48
C ARG A 44 1.59 -7.91 -11.55
N VAL A 45 0.77 -7.69 -10.52
CA VAL A 45 -0.11 -6.51 -10.44
C VAL A 45 0.69 -5.22 -10.35
N CYS A 46 1.77 -5.20 -9.55
CA CYS A 46 2.66 -4.04 -9.47
C CYS A 46 3.26 -3.70 -10.85
N ASP A 47 3.68 -4.69 -11.63
CA ASP A 47 4.21 -4.48 -12.99
C ASP A 47 3.16 -3.85 -13.91
N ARG A 48 1.91 -4.32 -13.87
CA ARG A 48 0.79 -3.74 -14.63
C ARG A 48 0.50 -2.30 -14.23
N ALA A 49 0.44 -2.01 -12.93
CA ALA A 49 0.24 -0.66 -12.44
C ALA A 49 1.44 0.26 -12.78
N TRP A 50 2.66 -0.28 -12.78
CA TRP A 50 3.86 0.42 -13.22
C TRP A 50 3.84 0.72 -14.72
N ALA A 51 3.40 -0.23 -15.54
CA ALA A 51 3.22 -0.07 -16.97
C ALA A 51 2.19 1.02 -17.29
N TYR A 52 1.09 1.09 -16.54
CA TYR A 52 0.14 2.19 -16.61
C TYR A 52 0.83 3.51 -16.26
N SER A 53 1.60 3.55 -15.17
CA SER A 53 2.34 4.74 -14.75
C SER A 53 3.31 5.25 -15.81
N ARG A 54 4.12 4.35 -16.39
CA ARG A 54 5.11 4.65 -17.43
C ARG A 54 4.48 4.97 -18.78
N SER A 55 3.18 4.74 -18.92
CA SER A 55 2.45 5.17 -20.11
C SER A 55 2.39 6.70 -20.22
N ASP A 56 2.41 7.40 -19.07
CA ASP A 56 2.55 8.86 -18.93
C ASP A 56 1.83 9.63 -20.03
N PHE A 57 0.50 9.45 -20.12
CA PHE A 57 -0.28 9.87 -21.27
C PHE A 57 -1.24 11.03 -20.94
N GLU A 58 -1.54 11.83 -21.97
CA GLU A 58 -2.63 12.79 -22.03
C GLU A 58 -3.32 12.60 -23.39
N PRO A 59 -4.57 12.13 -23.44
CA PRO A 59 -5.27 11.87 -24.70
C PRO A 59 -5.57 13.12 -25.51
N SER A 60 -5.75 14.28 -24.87
CA SER A 60 -6.10 15.54 -25.53
C SER A 60 -4.88 16.42 -25.77
N GLY A 61 -4.59 16.73 -27.03
CA GLY A 61 -3.55 17.70 -27.40
C GLY A 61 -3.85 19.15 -26.98
N LEU A 62 -5.02 19.41 -26.40
CA LEU A 62 -5.46 20.74 -25.95
C LEU A 62 -5.21 20.98 -24.45
N VAL A 63 -4.79 19.96 -23.70
CA VAL A 63 -4.58 20.05 -22.25
C VAL A 63 -3.10 20.32 -21.94
N ASP A 64 -2.82 21.27 -21.05
CA ASP A 64 -1.46 21.48 -20.54
C ASP A 64 -1.03 20.25 -19.72
N ILE A 65 0.06 19.64 -20.14
CA ILE A 65 0.70 18.46 -19.54
C ILE A 65 0.98 18.65 -18.03
N ARG A 66 1.17 19.89 -17.55
CA ARG A 66 1.38 20.22 -16.13
C ARG A 66 0.12 20.14 -15.28
N THR A 67 -1.05 20.25 -15.90
CA THR A 67 -2.37 20.21 -15.24
C THR A 67 -3.20 19.01 -15.69
N SER A 68 -2.59 18.09 -16.45
CA SER A 68 -3.25 16.87 -16.92
C SER A 68 -3.64 15.95 -15.75
N GLN A 69 -4.94 15.68 -15.64
CA GLN A 69 -5.47 14.71 -14.69
C GLN A 69 -5.13 13.28 -15.10
N TRP A 70 -5.04 12.98 -16.40
CA TRP A 70 -4.61 11.65 -16.87
C TRP A 70 -3.18 11.34 -16.43
N ARG A 71 -2.26 12.30 -16.56
CA ARG A 71 -0.90 12.15 -16.05
C ARG A 71 -0.86 12.05 -14.52
N GLU A 72 -1.77 12.71 -13.81
CA GLU A 72 -1.92 12.54 -12.36
C GLU A 72 -2.30 11.10 -11.98
N THR A 73 -3.22 10.47 -12.74
CA THR A 73 -3.54 9.05 -12.53
C THR A 73 -2.32 8.16 -12.77
N CYS A 74 -1.47 8.48 -13.75
CA CYS A 74 -0.23 7.76 -14.01
C CYS A 74 0.74 7.86 -12.83
N ALA A 75 0.90 9.05 -12.24
CA ALA A 75 1.72 9.26 -11.04
C ALA A 75 1.17 8.47 -9.83
N LEU A 76 -0.15 8.48 -9.61
CA LEU A 76 -0.78 7.70 -8.54
C LEU A 76 -0.59 6.19 -8.73
N ALA A 77 -0.73 5.68 -9.96
CA ALA A 77 -0.49 4.27 -10.28
C ALA A 77 0.94 3.85 -9.95
N GLY A 78 1.93 4.68 -10.32
CA GLY A 78 3.34 4.42 -9.99
C GLY A 78 3.58 4.41 -8.48
N SER A 79 3.04 5.42 -7.77
CA SER A 79 3.14 5.47 -6.31
C SER A 79 2.49 4.28 -5.61
N MET A 80 1.36 3.77 -6.13
CA MET A 80 0.72 2.56 -5.62
C MET A 80 1.57 1.32 -5.87
N ALA A 81 2.08 1.15 -7.10
CA ALA A 81 2.90 0.00 -7.48
C ALA A 81 4.21 -0.07 -6.69
N GLU A 82 4.94 1.04 -6.55
CA GLU A 82 6.16 1.10 -5.73
C GLU A 82 5.88 0.76 -4.27
N SER A 83 4.89 1.40 -3.66
CA SER A 83 4.60 1.15 -2.24
C SER A 83 4.01 -0.23 -1.98
N LEU A 84 3.21 -0.79 -2.90
CA LEU A 84 2.70 -2.15 -2.77
C LEU A 84 3.82 -3.18 -2.91
N MET A 85 4.75 -2.96 -3.85
CA MET A 85 5.94 -3.80 -4.01
C MET A 85 6.85 -3.74 -2.79
N LEU A 86 7.09 -2.53 -2.24
CA LEU A 86 7.82 -2.36 -0.97
C LEU A 86 7.12 -3.07 0.19
N SER A 87 5.82 -2.92 0.33
CA SER A 87 5.03 -3.59 1.36
C SER A 87 5.12 -5.12 1.25
N GLY A 88 5.03 -5.67 0.03
CA GLY A 88 5.24 -7.09 -0.24
C GLY A 88 6.66 -7.56 0.09
N ALA A 89 7.68 -6.76 -0.26
CA ALA A 89 9.06 -7.08 0.03
C ALA A 89 9.34 -7.08 1.54
N THR A 90 8.85 -6.07 2.27
CA THR A 90 8.94 -5.98 3.73
C THR A 90 8.21 -7.14 4.40
N TYR A 91 7.06 -7.57 3.87
CA TYR A 91 6.37 -8.76 4.35
C TYR A 91 7.17 -10.04 4.13
N LEU A 92 7.80 -10.24 2.96
CA LEU A 92 8.67 -11.41 2.74
C LEU A 92 9.78 -11.46 3.80
N GLU A 93 10.42 -10.32 4.07
CA GLU A 93 11.50 -10.24 5.06
C GLU A 93 11.01 -10.58 6.47
N ALA A 94 9.80 -10.14 6.85
CA ALA A 94 9.19 -10.58 8.10
C ALA A 94 8.95 -12.11 8.16
N VAL A 95 8.49 -12.71 7.06
CA VAL A 95 8.28 -14.18 7.01
C VAL A 95 9.61 -14.93 7.06
N TRP A 96 10.66 -14.40 6.42
CA TRP A 96 12.00 -14.97 6.51
C TRP A 96 12.54 -14.93 7.94
N HIS A 97 12.48 -13.78 8.62
CA HIS A 97 12.87 -13.68 10.04
C HIS A 97 12.12 -14.70 10.90
N ARG A 98 10.82 -14.88 10.66
CA ARG A 98 10.02 -15.92 11.34
C ARG A 98 10.60 -17.31 11.17
N ALA A 99 10.99 -17.68 9.95
CA ALA A 99 11.56 -18.98 9.62
C ALA A 99 12.96 -19.14 10.22
N ALA A 100 13.80 -18.11 10.14
CA ALA A 100 15.16 -18.10 10.68
C ALA A 100 15.19 -18.22 12.21
N ILE A 101 14.31 -17.50 12.91
CA ILE A 101 14.14 -17.63 14.36
C ILE A 101 13.68 -19.04 14.74
N ALA A 102 12.71 -19.61 14.01
CA ALA A 102 12.22 -20.96 14.27
C ALA A 102 13.29 -22.04 14.04
N ALA A 103 14.18 -21.83 13.07
CA ALA A 103 15.31 -22.71 12.78
C ALA A 103 16.51 -22.50 13.73
N GLY A 104 16.47 -21.48 14.61
CA GLY A 104 17.56 -21.12 15.50
C GLY A 104 18.77 -20.49 14.79
N THR A 105 18.61 -20.03 13.55
CA THR A 105 19.65 -19.30 12.80
C THR A 105 19.66 -17.81 13.13
N GLU A 106 18.58 -17.29 13.70
CA GLU A 106 18.50 -15.96 14.29
C GLU A 106 18.14 -16.00 15.78
N PRO A 107 18.65 -15.05 16.60
CA PRO A 107 18.30 -14.98 18.02
C PRO A 107 16.84 -14.57 18.20
N ALA A 108 16.18 -15.10 19.24
CA ALA A 108 14.77 -14.80 19.54
C ALA A 108 14.44 -13.30 19.68
N GLY A 109 15.44 -12.46 20.03
CA GLY A 109 15.29 -11.00 20.06
C GLY A 109 14.94 -10.37 18.71
N MET A 110 15.22 -11.05 17.59
CA MET A 110 14.86 -10.60 16.24
C MET A 110 13.34 -10.66 15.97
N ALA A 111 12.56 -11.27 16.85
CA ALA A 111 11.09 -11.24 16.74
C ALA A 111 10.52 -9.81 16.79
N ILE A 112 11.23 -8.87 17.41
CA ILE A 112 10.86 -7.43 17.41
C ILE A 112 11.11 -6.82 16.02
N ALA A 113 12.22 -7.17 15.37
CA ALA A 113 12.51 -6.73 14.00
C ALA A 113 11.49 -7.30 13.02
N GLN A 114 11.14 -8.58 13.13
CA GLN A 114 10.05 -9.20 12.36
C GLN A 114 8.74 -8.42 12.51
N ARG A 115 8.36 -8.06 13.74
CA ARG A 115 7.11 -7.35 14.00
C ARG A 115 7.13 -5.94 13.42
N TYR A 116 8.23 -5.21 13.61
CA TYR A 116 8.43 -3.89 13.00
C TYR A 116 8.27 -3.91 11.47
N LEU A 117 8.85 -4.89 10.79
CA LEU A 117 8.68 -5.08 9.36
C LEU A 117 7.21 -5.36 9.00
N SER A 118 6.54 -6.20 9.78
CA SER A 118 5.12 -6.50 9.56
C SER A 118 4.24 -5.26 9.72
N ASP A 119 4.48 -4.42 10.74
CA ASP A 119 3.75 -3.16 10.93
C ASP A 119 4.02 -2.16 9.79
N ASN A 120 5.26 -2.05 9.34
CA ASN A 120 5.61 -1.18 8.21
C ASN A 120 4.91 -1.65 6.91
N ALA A 121 4.87 -2.96 6.67
CA ALA A 121 4.12 -3.53 5.56
C ALA A 121 2.63 -3.15 5.64
N ILE A 122 2.02 -3.23 6.83
CA ILE A 122 0.63 -2.83 7.08
C ILE A 122 0.41 -1.34 6.81
N ASP A 123 1.22 -0.46 7.39
CA ASP A 123 1.09 0.99 7.23
C ASP A 123 1.19 1.41 5.76
N THR A 124 2.16 0.80 5.05
CA THR A 124 2.36 1.01 3.62
C THR A 124 1.17 0.51 2.80
N ALA A 125 0.63 -0.68 3.10
CA ALA A 125 -0.56 -1.22 2.45
C ALA A 125 -1.81 -0.34 2.68
N VAL A 126 -2.03 0.16 3.90
CA VAL A 126 -3.15 1.08 4.16
C VAL A 126 -3.00 2.38 3.37
N SER A 127 -1.78 2.91 3.27
CA SER A 127 -1.48 4.10 2.44
C SER A 127 -1.82 3.87 0.96
N VAL A 128 -1.46 2.70 0.40
CA VAL A 128 -1.82 2.31 -0.97
C VAL A 128 -3.35 2.25 -1.14
N GLY A 129 -4.09 1.70 -0.17
CA GLY A 129 -5.56 1.70 -0.23
C GLY A 129 -6.17 3.11 -0.29
N HIS A 130 -5.60 4.08 0.43
CA HIS A 130 -6.01 5.47 0.31
C HIS A 130 -5.65 6.07 -1.07
N ARG A 131 -4.49 5.74 -1.63
CA ARG A 131 -4.15 6.18 -3.00
C ARG A 131 -5.07 5.56 -4.05
N LEU A 132 -5.52 4.32 -3.86
CA LEU A 132 -6.43 3.63 -4.78
C LEU A 132 -7.79 4.34 -4.90
N VAL A 133 -8.39 4.76 -3.79
CA VAL A 133 -9.64 5.53 -3.85
C VAL A 133 -9.45 6.90 -4.49
N ASN A 134 -8.29 7.53 -4.29
CA ASN A 134 -7.95 8.78 -4.97
C ASN A 134 -7.75 8.55 -6.47
N PHE A 135 -7.10 7.46 -6.88
CA PHE A 135 -6.96 7.09 -8.29
C PHE A 135 -8.33 6.98 -8.96
N VAL A 136 -9.28 6.23 -8.38
CA VAL A 136 -10.65 6.11 -8.90
C VAL A 136 -11.33 7.48 -9.00
N ALA A 137 -11.21 8.32 -7.96
CA ALA A 137 -11.77 9.67 -7.98
C ALA A 137 -11.13 10.57 -9.05
N ARG A 138 -9.83 10.43 -9.32
CA ARG A 138 -9.11 11.18 -10.36
C ARG A 138 -9.48 10.72 -11.76
N VAL A 139 -9.57 9.42 -12.00
CA VAL A 139 -10.10 8.87 -13.26
C VAL A 139 -11.51 9.41 -13.51
N ALA A 140 -12.39 9.35 -12.50
CA ALA A 140 -13.75 9.86 -12.62
C ALA A 140 -13.80 11.36 -12.94
N ARG A 141 -12.88 12.16 -12.37
CA ARG A 141 -12.75 13.60 -12.64
C ARG A 141 -12.30 13.95 -14.06
N THR A 142 -11.75 13.01 -14.83
CA THR A 142 -11.43 13.26 -16.25
C THR A 142 -12.70 13.55 -17.09
N VAL A 143 -13.87 13.11 -16.61
CA VAL A 143 -15.17 13.37 -17.24
C VAL A 143 -15.75 14.70 -16.75
N PRO A 144 -16.02 15.69 -17.63
CA PRO A 144 -16.56 17.00 -17.24
C PRO A 144 -17.83 16.94 -16.39
N GLN A 145 -18.81 16.12 -16.79
CA GLN A 145 -20.07 15.96 -16.06
C GLN A 145 -19.87 15.40 -14.65
N THR A 146 -18.89 14.52 -14.46
CA THR A 146 -18.57 13.97 -13.14
C THR A 146 -17.94 15.01 -12.24
N ARG A 147 -17.08 15.89 -12.77
CA ARG A 147 -16.54 17.03 -12.02
C ARG A 147 -17.65 17.94 -11.49
N GLU A 148 -18.63 18.23 -12.32
CA GLU A 148 -19.81 19.01 -11.92
C GLU A 148 -20.59 18.30 -10.81
N ARG A 149 -20.86 16.99 -10.95
CA ARG A 149 -21.55 16.22 -9.89
C ARG A 149 -20.77 16.19 -8.57
N PHE A 150 -19.44 16.09 -8.63
CA PHE A 150 -18.58 16.11 -7.46
C PHE A 150 -18.72 17.39 -6.63
N THR A 151 -19.05 18.52 -7.26
CA THR A 151 -19.30 19.79 -6.55
C THR A 151 -20.51 19.75 -5.60
N SER A 152 -21.44 18.83 -5.82
CA SER A 152 -22.63 18.66 -4.97
C SER A 152 -22.38 17.85 -3.69
N HIS A 153 -21.14 17.39 -3.47
CA HIS A 153 -20.75 16.61 -2.30
C HIS A 153 -19.61 17.29 -1.55
N ASP A 154 -19.83 17.62 -0.27
CA ASP A 154 -18.89 18.37 0.58
C ASP A 154 -17.48 17.77 0.68
N ARG A 155 -17.34 16.44 0.49
CA ARG A 155 -16.06 15.74 0.53
C ARG A 155 -15.52 15.35 -0.85
N LEU A 156 -16.23 15.65 -1.92
CA LEU A 156 -15.74 15.51 -3.30
C LEU A 156 -15.61 16.87 -4.00
N GLN A 157 -15.78 17.98 -3.26
CA GLN A 157 -15.91 19.34 -3.77
C GLN A 157 -14.94 19.65 -4.90
N ALA A 158 -15.34 20.61 -5.73
CA ALA A 158 -14.48 21.18 -6.76
C ALA A 158 -13.13 21.49 -6.13
N LEU A 159 -12.09 20.86 -6.68
CA LEU A 159 -10.73 21.22 -6.37
C LEU A 159 -10.57 22.71 -6.71
N GLY A 160 -10.37 23.54 -5.70
CA GLY A 160 -10.38 24.99 -5.87
C GLY A 160 -9.21 25.50 -6.72
N ASP A 161 -9.15 26.81 -6.94
CA ASP A 161 -8.11 27.45 -7.76
C ASP A 161 -6.66 27.21 -7.24
N GLY A 162 -6.51 26.75 -6.00
CA GLY A 162 -5.24 26.33 -5.39
C GLY A 162 -4.85 24.88 -5.66
N TYR A 163 -5.68 24.11 -6.36
CA TYR A 163 -5.35 22.74 -6.74
C TYR A 163 -4.51 22.70 -8.01
N PHE A 164 -3.28 22.24 -7.83
CA PHE A 164 -2.37 21.94 -8.92
C PHE A 164 -2.06 20.45 -8.86
N PRO A 165 -2.37 19.67 -9.90
CA PRO A 165 -1.92 18.28 -10.01
C PRO A 165 -0.43 18.17 -9.65
N PHE A 166 -0.05 17.06 -9.02
CA PHE A 166 1.32 16.74 -8.58
C PHE A 166 1.89 17.55 -7.40
N ILE A 167 1.38 18.75 -7.08
CA ILE A 167 1.99 19.64 -6.06
C ILE A 167 1.02 20.15 -5.00
N THR A 168 -0.21 19.64 -4.96
CA THR A 168 -1.22 20.08 -3.99
C THR A 168 -0.95 19.59 -2.57
N GLU A 169 -0.82 20.52 -1.63
CA GLU A 169 -0.82 20.24 -0.19
C GLU A 169 -2.22 20.30 0.43
N ASP A 170 -3.25 20.52 -0.39
CA ASP A 170 -4.63 20.61 0.07
C ASP A 170 -5.09 19.26 0.62
N ARG A 171 -5.35 19.23 1.94
CA ARG A 171 -5.79 18.01 2.63
C ARG A 171 -7.16 17.56 2.14
N ASP A 172 -8.02 18.48 1.71
CA ASP A 172 -9.36 18.19 1.25
C ASP A 172 -9.36 17.60 -0.17
N ALA A 173 -8.23 17.67 -0.89
CA ALA A 173 -8.04 16.99 -2.16
C ALA A 173 -7.82 15.47 -2.04
N TRP A 174 -7.61 14.97 -0.81
CA TRP A 174 -7.25 13.57 -0.51
C TRP A 174 -8.35 12.81 0.21
N LEU A 175 -8.84 11.76 -0.44
CA LEU A 175 -9.84 10.86 0.12
C LEU A 175 -9.20 9.76 0.98
N SER A 176 -9.85 9.43 2.09
CA SER A 176 -9.56 8.23 2.86
C SER A 176 -10.44 7.08 2.39
N LEU A 177 -9.86 5.90 2.18
CA LEU A 177 -10.63 4.69 1.84
C LEU A 177 -11.42 4.18 3.06
N ASN A 178 -12.74 4.31 3.01
CA ASN A 178 -13.70 3.78 3.98
C ASN A 178 -15.08 3.66 3.33
N SER A 179 -16.03 2.99 4.01
CA SER A 179 -17.37 2.72 3.45
C SER A 179 -18.15 4.00 3.14
N GLY A 180 -17.94 5.08 3.91
CA GLY A 180 -18.56 6.37 3.66
C GLY A 180 -18.08 6.99 2.35
N THR A 181 -16.76 6.96 2.11
CA THR A 181 -16.16 7.44 0.86
C THR A 181 -16.62 6.62 -0.34
N VAL A 182 -16.66 5.28 -0.24
CA VAL A 182 -17.13 4.42 -1.34
C VAL A 182 -18.60 4.68 -1.66
N ARG A 183 -19.46 4.83 -0.65
CA ARG A 183 -20.88 5.16 -0.85
C ARG A 183 -21.06 6.51 -1.55
N MET A 184 -20.26 7.50 -1.16
CA MET A 184 -20.28 8.83 -1.76
C MET A 184 -19.82 8.79 -3.22
N LEU A 185 -18.73 8.08 -3.53
CA LEU A 185 -18.27 7.88 -4.90
C LEU A 185 -19.31 7.17 -5.75
N ARG A 186 -19.99 6.15 -5.21
CA ARG A 186 -21.07 5.43 -5.92
C ARG A 186 -22.25 6.34 -6.30
N ALA A 187 -22.52 7.39 -5.52
CA ALA A 187 -23.57 8.35 -5.85
C ALA A 187 -23.15 9.36 -6.94
N ALA A 188 -21.84 9.62 -7.07
CA ALA A 188 -21.32 10.71 -7.88
C ALA A 188 -20.65 10.26 -9.20
N VAL A 189 -20.06 9.07 -9.21
CA VAL A 189 -19.28 8.52 -10.33
C VAL A 189 -20.22 7.82 -11.33
N PRO A 190 -19.97 7.94 -12.66
CA PRO A 190 -20.76 7.24 -13.68
C PRO A 190 -20.75 5.71 -13.54
N GLU A 191 -21.82 5.08 -14.01
CA GLU A 191 -22.01 3.61 -13.96
C GLU A 191 -20.93 2.84 -14.72
N CYS A 192 -20.29 3.44 -15.72
CA CYS A 192 -19.18 2.81 -16.44
C CYS A 192 -17.99 2.43 -15.56
N HIS A 193 -17.86 3.04 -14.36
CA HIS A 193 -16.86 2.67 -13.35
C HIS A 193 -17.42 1.79 -12.23
N GLY A 194 -18.52 1.09 -12.48
CA GLY A 194 -19.17 0.19 -11.53
C GLY A 194 -18.21 -0.86 -10.96
N ASP A 195 -17.32 -1.41 -11.80
CA ASP A 195 -16.36 -2.44 -11.40
C ASP A 195 -15.28 -1.87 -10.48
N SER A 196 -14.75 -0.67 -10.75
CA SER A 196 -13.85 0.03 -9.83
C SER A 196 -14.50 0.26 -8.46
N LEU A 197 -15.76 0.70 -8.43
CA LEU A 197 -16.50 0.93 -7.19
C LEU A 197 -16.81 -0.37 -6.44
N ALA A 198 -17.10 -1.45 -7.17
CA ALA A 198 -17.29 -2.78 -6.60
C ALA A 198 -15.99 -3.33 -6.00
N ALA A 199 -14.85 -3.12 -6.66
CA ALA A 199 -13.54 -3.50 -6.14
C ALA A 199 -13.20 -2.75 -4.84
N LEU A 200 -13.45 -1.43 -4.78
CA LEU A 200 -13.27 -0.64 -3.56
C LEU A 200 -14.20 -1.10 -2.43
N ASP A 201 -15.47 -1.37 -2.72
CA ASP A 201 -16.44 -1.88 -1.75
C ASP A 201 -16.02 -3.24 -1.20
N ALA A 202 -15.63 -4.15 -2.09
CA ALA A 202 -15.15 -5.48 -1.74
C ALA A 202 -13.83 -5.43 -0.94
N LEU A 203 -12.97 -4.44 -1.18
CA LEU A 203 -11.79 -4.20 -0.37
C LEU A 203 -12.18 -3.73 1.04
N VAL A 204 -13.00 -2.68 1.14
CA VAL A 204 -13.39 -2.07 2.43
C VAL A 204 -14.17 -3.03 3.33
N THR A 205 -14.98 -3.91 2.73
CA THR A 205 -15.76 -4.91 3.46
C THR A 205 -14.97 -6.18 3.80
N SER A 206 -13.77 -6.35 3.24
CA SER A 206 -12.93 -7.53 3.52
C SER A 206 -12.37 -7.51 4.93
N THR A 207 -12.32 -8.71 5.54
CA THR A 207 -11.69 -8.92 6.86
C THR A 207 -10.21 -8.53 6.86
N ALA A 208 -9.50 -8.77 5.75
CA ALA A 208 -8.10 -8.39 5.59
C ALA A 208 -7.90 -6.87 5.71
N TRP A 209 -8.66 -6.06 4.97
CA TRP A 209 -8.57 -4.61 5.06
C TRP A 209 -8.96 -4.08 6.44
N GLN A 210 -10.03 -4.61 7.03
CA GLN A 210 -10.45 -4.22 8.38
C GLN A 210 -9.37 -4.53 9.42
N ALA A 211 -8.69 -5.67 9.30
CA ALA A 211 -7.58 -6.03 10.16
C ALA A 211 -6.37 -5.08 9.98
N LEU A 212 -6.03 -4.70 8.74
CA LEU A 212 -4.98 -3.68 8.49
C LEU A 212 -5.32 -2.35 9.20
N CYS A 213 -6.54 -1.85 8.99
CA CYS A 213 -6.98 -0.60 9.61
C CYS A 213 -7.02 -0.68 11.13
N GLN A 214 -7.38 -1.84 11.69
CA GLN A 214 -7.36 -2.07 13.12
C GLN A 214 -5.93 -1.99 13.67
N VAL A 215 -4.97 -2.71 13.07
CA VAL A 215 -3.57 -2.70 13.52
C VAL A 215 -2.98 -1.30 13.43
N ARG A 216 -3.17 -0.60 12.30
CA ARG A 216 -2.72 0.78 12.14
C ARG A 216 -3.37 1.73 13.16
N GLY A 217 -4.67 1.59 13.41
CA GLY A 217 -5.39 2.38 14.41
C GLY A 217 -4.87 2.14 15.82
N GLU A 218 -4.62 0.89 16.19
CA GLU A 218 -3.98 0.53 17.45
C GLU A 218 -2.59 1.16 17.56
N ASN A 219 -1.75 1.07 16.53
CA ASN A 219 -0.41 1.66 16.53
C ASN A 219 -0.44 3.20 16.68
N PHE A 220 -1.39 3.88 16.05
CA PHE A 220 -1.55 5.34 16.15
C PHE A 220 -2.07 5.80 17.52
N HIS A 221 -2.85 4.96 18.22
CA HIS A 221 -3.44 5.29 19.52
C HIS A 221 -2.68 4.70 20.72
N ARG A 222 -1.67 3.84 20.50
CA ARG A 222 -0.75 3.41 21.55
C ARG A 222 0.12 4.58 22.01
N TRP A 223 0.19 4.79 23.31
CA TRP A 223 1.07 5.80 23.89
C TRP A 223 2.53 5.44 23.59
N ARG A 224 3.43 6.42 23.36
CA ARG A 224 4.83 6.16 22.94
C ARG A 224 5.64 5.23 23.86
N LYS A 225 5.22 5.05 25.13
CA LYS A 225 5.83 4.11 26.09
C LYS A 225 5.29 2.67 26.01
N GLU A 226 4.28 2.45 25.18
CA GLU A 226 3.65 1.16 24.86
C GLU A 226 3.87 0.79 23.37
N HIS A 227 4.59 1.66 22.64
CA HIS A 227 4.99 1.42 21.27
C HIS A 227 6.18 0.45 21.26
N GLU A 228 6.04 -0.65 20.55
CA GLU A 228 6.97 -1.77 20.58
C GLU A 228 8.33 -1.53 19.92
N SER A 229 8.43 -0.47 19.13
CA SER A 229 9.71 0.06 18.63
C SER A 229 10.54 0.75 19.71
N VAL A 230 9.98 0.92 20.92
CA VAL A 230 10.69 1.42 22.10
C VAL A 230 10.97 0.23 23.01
N VAL A 231 12.25 -0.17 23.10
CA VAL A 231 12.72 -1.16 24.09
C VAL A 231 12.26 -0.71 25.47
N GLY A 232 11.44 -1.54 26.14
CA GLY A 232 10.95 -1.13 27.45
C GLY A 232 10.04 -2.11 28.15
N ILE A 233 10.38 -3.40 28.22
CA ILE A 233 10.02 -4.26 29.36
C ILE A 233 10.98 -5.44 29.43
N ASP A 234 11.66 -5.61 30.55
CA ASP A 234 12.38 -6.81 30.94
C ASP A 234 11.55 -7.61 31.96
N ARG A 235 12.13 -8.69 32.50
CA ARG A 235 11.49 -9.53 33.55
C ARG A 235 11.07 -8.75 34.81
N ASP A 236 11.53 -7.51 34.97
CA ASP A 236 11.36 -6.66 36.15
C ASP A 236 10.38 -5.50 35.89
N SER A 237 9.60 -5.56 34.79
CA SER A 237 8.64 -4.50 34.48
C SER A 237 7.20 -4.96 34.19
N GLY A 238 6.26 -4.20 34.77
CA GLY A 238 4.81 -4.43 34.73
C GLY A 238 4.09 -3.53 35.73
N ARG A 239 2.75 -3.63 35.81
CA ARG A 239 1.92 -2.92 36.81
C ARG A 239 2.13 -3.39 38.25
N THR A 240 2.83 -4.51 38.40
CA THR A 240 2.95 -5.22 39.67
C THR A 240 4.32 -5.84 39.77
N ASN A 241 5.07 -5.45 40.79
CA ASN A 241 6.34 -6.08 41.14
C ASN A 241 6.16 -6.85 42.45
N ASN A 242 6.78 -8.04 42.54
CA ASN A 242 6.85 -8.75 43.81
C ASN A 242 7.80 -7.98 44.75
N ILE A 243 7.36 -7.79 45.99
CA ILE A 243 8.21 -7.35 47.09
C ILE A 243 8.76 -8.61 47.72
N TYR A 244 10.08 -8.69 47.83
CA TYR A 244 10.78 -9.83 48.42
C TYR A 244 11.29 -9.50 49.81
N ASP A 245 11.29 -10.49 50.71
CA ASP A 245 12.04 -10.39 51.95
C ASP A 245 13.55 -10.57 51.71
N HIS A 246 14.35 -10.43 52.78
CA HIS A 246 15.79 -10.62 52.72
C HIS A 246 16.24 -12.07 52.40
N ALA A 247 15.33 -13.04 52.44
CA ALA A 247 15.57 -14.42 52.06
C ALA A 247 15.12 -14.73 50.62
N GLY A 248 14.59 -13.74 49.90
CA GLY A 248 14.13 -13.87 48.51
C GLY A 248 12.71 -14.43 48.36
N ASN A 249 11.92 -14.52 49.43
CA ASN A 249 10.54 -14.97 49.37
C ASN A 249 9.61 -13.81 49.03
N VAL A 250 8.55 -14.07 48.25
CA VAL A 250 7.54 -13.06 47.91
C VAL A 250 6.70 -12.75 49.14
N ILE A 251 6.83 -11.53 49.69
CA ILE A 251 6.08 -11.07 50.88
C ILE A 251 5.01 -10.03 50.55
N GLY A 252 4.96 -9.55 49.31
CA GLY A 252 3.97 -8.58 48.91
C GLY A 252 4.01 -8.29 47.42
N ARG A 253 3.12 -7.40 46.99
CA ARG A 253 3.05 -6.89 45.63
C ARG A 253 2.85 -5.39 45.69
N ASP A 254 3.70 -4.64 45.00
CA ASP A 254 3.50 -3.21 44.77
C ASP A 254 2.67 -3.03 43.49
N PHE A 255 1.75 -2.06 43.48
CA PHE A 255 0.87 -1.80 42.34
C PHE A 255 1.01 -0.35 41.88
N HIS A 256 1.25 -0.15 40.59
CA HIS A 256 1.30 1.18 39.98
C HIS A 256 0.17 1.34 38.95
N ALA A 257 -0.52 2.48 38.99
CA ALA A 257 -1.60 2.81 38.04
C ALA A 257 -1.02 3.31 36.70
N GLY A 258 -0.59 2.40 35.81
CA GLY A 258 -0.12 2.75 34.46
C GLY A 258 -0.08 1.53 33.52
N LEU A 259 -0.54 1.68 32.27
CA LEU A 259 -0.94 0.64 31.27
C LEU A 259 0.05 -0.52 30.98
N ARG A 260 -0.54 -1.63 30.49
CA ARG A 260 0.08 -2.93 30.16
C ARG A 260 1.23 -2.78 29.16
N ARG A 261 2.24 -3.63 29.27
CA ARG A 261 3.30 -3.74 28.29
C ARG A 261 3.38 -5.21 27.76
N HIS A 262 3.66 -5.39 26.46
CA HIS A 262 3.62 -6.67 25.70
C HIS A 262 4.99 -7.38 25.65
N THR A 263 5.03 -8.72 25.71
CA THR A 263 6.25 -9.53 25.48
C THR A 263 6.30 -10.04 24.04
N ALA A 264 7.49 -10.38 23.52
CA ALA A 264 7.66 -11.01 22.20
C ALA A 264 6.90 -12.36 22.03
N ALA A 265 6.35 -12.91 23.12
CA ALA A 265 5.60 -14.16 23.16
C ALA A 265 4.06 -13.95 23.24
N ASP A 266 3.55 -12.74 23.03
CA ASP A 266 2.12 -12.44 23.12
C ASP A 266 1.29 -12.87 21.88
N GLY A 267 1.92 -13.56 20.92
CA GLY A 267 1.28 -13.99 19.67
C GLY A 267 1.00 -12.85 18.68
N MET A 268 1.33 -11.60 19.03
CA MET A 268 1.08 -10.46 18.15
C MET A 268 1.98 -10.48 16.93
N THR A 269 3.24 -10.91 17.06
CA THR A 269 4.15 -10.99 15.90
C THR A 269 3.58 -11.86 14.79
N ALA A 270 3.12 -13.08 15.12
CA ALA A 270 2.52 -13.99 14.13
C ALA A 270 1.24 -13.39 13.52
N LYS A 271 0.34 -12.86 14.36
CA LYS A 271 -0.91 -12.23 13.91
C LYS A 271 -0.66 -11.03 12.99
N THR A 272 0.27 -10.15 13.34
CA THR A 272 0.63 -8.96 12.55
C THR A 272 1.24 -9.38 11.21
N THR A 273 2.16 -10.36 11.20
CA THR A 273 2.73 -10.90 9.95
C THR A 273 1.65 -11.50 9.05
N GLU A 274 0.73 -12.31 9.59
CA GLU A 274 -0.39 -12.87 8.82
C GLU A 274 -1.33 -11.78 8.27
N THR A 275 -1.64 -10.78 9.09
CA THR A 275 -2.46 -9.63 8.72
C THR A 275 -1.81 -8.85 7.58
N ALA A 276 -0.50 -8.62 7.65
CA ALA A 276 0.25 -7.95 6.59
C ALA A 276 0.13 -8.70 5.25
N GLY A 277 0.42 -10.01 5.25
CA GLY A 277 0.35 -10.83 4.04
C GLY A 277 -1.05 -10.89 3.42
N ALA A 278 -2.09 -11.09 4.25
CA ALA A 278 -3.48 -11.10 3.78
C ALA A 278 -3.89 -9.74 3.20
N GLY A 279 -3.46 -8.65 3.84
CA GLY A 279 -3.72 -7.29 3.40
C GLY A 279 -3.07 -6.93 2.08
N VAL A 280 -1.77 -7.23 1.91
CA VAL A 280 -1.01 -6.99 0.68
C VAL A 280 -1.67 -7.70 -0.51
N ARG A 281 -1.99 -8.99 -0.37
CA ARG A 281 -2.66 -9.76 -1.42
C ARG A 281 -4.05 -9.21 -1.74
N ARG A 282 -4.84 -8.87 -0.72
CA ARG A 282 -6.19 -8.33 -0.94
C ARG A 282 -6.15 -6.98 -1.64
N LEU A 283 -5.15 -6.15 -1.34
CA LEU A 283 -4.97 -4.87 -1.97
C LEU A 283 -4.52 -5.00 -3.43
N ALA A 284 -3.62 -5.94 -3.74
CA ALA A 284 -3.23 -6.25 -5.12
C ALA A 284 -4.46 -6.60 -5.99
N VAL A 285 -5.37 -7.45 -5.49
CA VAL A 285 -6.62 -7.79 -6.20
C VAL A 285 -7.45 -6.54 -6.51
N ALA A 286 -7.56 -5.61 -5.56
CA ALA A 286 -8.32 -4.37 -5.75
C ALA A 286 -7.64 -3.42 -6.74
N VAL A 287 -6.30 -3.29 -6.67
CA VAL A 287 -5.51 -2.50 -7.62
C VAL A 287 -5.68 -3.04 -9.05
N ASP A 288 -5.56 -4.36 -9.24
CA ASP A 288 -5.67 -4.96 -10.57
C ASP A 288 -7.06 -4.77 -11.18
N ALA A 289 -8.11 -4.94 -10.38
CA ALA A 289 -9.49 -4.71 -10.82
C ALA A 289 -9.72 -3.25 -11.24
N VAL A 290 -9.24 -2.29 -10.47
CA VAL A 290 -9.36 -0.86 -10.79
C VAL A 290 -8.57 -0.47 -12.04
N ILE A 291 -7.35 -0.98 -12.20
CA ILE A 291 -6.56 -0.75 -13.42
C ILE A 291 -7.24 -1.38 -14.63
N THR A 292 -7.77 -2.61 -14.49
CA THR A 292 -8.51 -3.30 -15.56
C THR A 292 -9.72 -2.49 -16.02
N ASP A 293 -10.57 -2.06 -15.08
CA ASP A 293 -11.75 -1.24 -15.38
C ASP A 293 -11.34 0.09 -16.03
N THR A 294 -10.31 0.75 -15.51
CA THR A 294 -9.82 2.02 -16.07
C THR A 294 -9.36 1.86 -17.52
N LEU A 295 -8.60 0.82 -17.83
CA LEU A 295 -8.15 0.54 -19.20
C LEU A 295 -9.33 0.19 -20.13
N ALA A 296 -10.31 -0.57 -19.64
CA ALA A 296 -11.50 -0.92 -20.41
C ALA A 296 -12.36 0.31 -20.74
N GLN A 297 -12.47 1.26 -19.81
CA GLN A 297 -13.23 2.50 -20.01
C GLN A 297 -12.44 3.59 -20.73
N LEU A 298 -11.10 3.49 -20.79
CA LEU A 298 -10.24 4.53 -21.35
C LEU A 298 -10.67 5.02 -22.74
N PRO A 299 -11.01 4.15 -23.73
CA PRO A 299 -11.45 4.62 -25.04
C PRO A 299 -12.71 5.48 -24.97
N THR A 300 -13.67 5.12 -24.13
CA THR A 300 -14.91 5.88 -23.93
C THR A 300 -14.64 7.22 -23.26
N LEU A 301 -13.76 7.27 -22.27
CA LEU A 301 -13.46 8.47 -21.48
C LEU A 301 -12.59 9.48 -22.23
N SER A 302 -11.80 9.01 -23.19
CA SER A 302 -10.77 9.78 -23.89
C SER A 302 -11.10 10.12 -25.34
N GLY A 303 -12.24 9.65 -25.86
CA GLY A 303 -12.61 9.83 -27.26
C GLY A 303 -11.84 8.91 -28.23
N GLY A 304 -11.45 7.72 -27.77
CA GLY A 304 -10.88 6.66 -28.60
C GLY A 304 -9.39 6.37 -28.37
N PHE A 305 -8.78 6.91 -27.32
CA PHE A 305 -7.42 6.53 -26.94
C PHE A 305 -7.41 5.12 -26.34
N ILE A 306 -6.54 4.25 -26.86
CA ILE A 306 -6.40 2.87 -26.42
C ILE A 306 -5.00 2.68 -25.83
N LEU A 307 -4.98 2.18 -24.61
CA LEU A 307 -3.80 1.66 -23.93
C LEU A 307 -4.06 0.19 -23.61
N GLU A 308 -3.31 -0.70 -24.24
CA GLU A 308 -3.32 -2.12 -23.89
C GLU A 308 -2.12 -2.39 -22.99
N ILE A 309 -2.37 -3.08 -21.87
CA ILE A 309 -1.35 -3.57 -20.97
C ILE A 309 -1.59 -5.06 -20.79
N ASP A 310 -0.63 -5.88 -21.21
CA ASP A 310 -0.74 -7.33 -21.03
C ASP A 310 -0.55 -7.74 -19.55
N GLU A 311 -0.67 -9.04 -19.28
CA GLU A 311 -0.53 -9.59 -17.93
C GLU A 311 0.88 -9.43 -17.33
N HIS A 312 1.88 -9.12 -18.16
CA HIS A 312 3.29 -8.93 -17.80
C HIS A 312 3.73 -7.45 -17.80
N GLY A 313 2.80 -6.52 -18.04
CA GLY A 313 3.10 -5.09 -18.05
C GLY A 313 3.70 -4.57 -19.36
N HIS A 314 3.64 -5.33 -20.46
CA HIS A 314 3.98 -4.78 -21.77
C HIS A 314 2.86 -3.86 -22.24
N THR A 315 3.25 -2.71 -22.79
CA THR A 315 2.31 -1.68 -23.23
C THR A 315 2.23 -1.60 -24.75
N ARG A 316 1.02 -1.42 -25.27
CA ARG A 316 0.77 -1.03 -26.66
C ARG A 316 -0.18 0.16 -26.67
N ARG A 317 0.17 1.19 -27.45
CA ARG A 317 -0.60 2.43 -27.55
C ARG A 317 -1.18 2.58 -28.94
N MET A 318 -2.44 2.96 -29.03
CA MET A 318 -3.08 3.35 -30.27
C MET A 318 -3.88 4.63 -30.02
N SER A 319 -3.50 5.71 -30.69
CA SER A 319 -4.28 6.94 -30.76
C SER A 319 -4.97 7.03 -32.13
N MET A 320 -6.27 7.30 -32.13
CA MET A 320 -6.93 7.80 -33.35
C MET A 320 -6.42 9.23 -33.60
N PRO A 321 -6.11 9.61 -34.85
CA PRO A 321 -5.86 11.01 -35.17
C PRO A 321 -7.13 11.81 -34.88
N LEU A 322 -7.02 12.83 -34.05
CA LEU A 322 -8.09 13.82 -33.84
C LEU A 322 -8.46 14.41 -35.22
N LEU A 323 -9.73 14.24 -35.62
CA LEU A 323 -10.36 14.97 -36.73
C LEU A 323 -10.65 16.41 -36.33
#